data_AF-A0A1U7P0A4-F1
#
_entry.id   AF-A0A1U7P0A4-F1
#
_cell.length_a   1.000
_cell.length_b   1.000
_cell.length_c   1.000
_cell.angle_alpha   90.00
_cell.angle_beta   90.00
_cell.angle_gamma   90.00
#
_symmetry.space_group_name_H-M   'P 1'
#
loop_
_entity.id
_entity.type
_entity.pdbx_description
1 polymer ?
#
loop_
_entity_poly.entity_id
_entity_poly.type
_entity_poly.pdbx_seq_one_letter_code
_entity_poly.pdbx_strand_id
1 'polypeptide(L)'
;MAPSVTTILTVARTGSRVVRYLIRPAHRGPGDVNQLGHDPWLTPQPGTGRPDELRRQATRLARRGVGLGKLTLQGVLGAFVIFPLLLIFGVLLALGFEPAGWLLGITLLLGLLGLIRTAVRATRLMNAPDEDALANTSTAALPADLRADETSLLGTLRTHERALPPASRVAFHATVIATRDALRVSAGDPMLNRDAFDVRQAAREDIPELLETYRTVPPTPANEAELQRQLALIEERMSAVIRDRNAQQGRVLKAHGRYLENKYLEKPETE
;
A
#
# COMPACT_ATOMS: atom_id res chain seq x y z
N MET A 1 50.14 47.79 -45.96
CA MET A 1 48.68 47.62 -45.82
C MET A 1 48.40 47.05 -44.44
N ALA A 2 47.49 47.72 -43.72
CA ALA A 2 46.76 47.36 -42.50
C ALA A 2 47.51 46.87 -41.23
N PRO A 3 47.34 47.57 -40.09
CA PRO A 3 47.61 47.04 -38.75
C PRO A 3 46.42 46.18 -38.26
N SER A 4 46.67 45.19 -37.40
CA SER A 4 45.63 44.43 -36.70
C SER A 4 45.98 44.38 -35.22
N VAL A 5 45.53 45.40 -34.46
CA VAL A 5 44.30 45.40 -33.64
C VAL A 5 44.41 44.44 -32.46
N THR A 6 44.81 45.04 -31.35
CA THR A 6 44.65 44.56 -29.99
C THR A 6 43.16 44.52 -29.64
N THR A 7 42.63 43.34 -29.31
CA THR A 7 41.35 43.24 -28.59
C THR A 7 41.63 42.66 -27.21
N ILE A 8 41.66 43.56 -26.24
CA ILE A 8 41.60 43.24 -24.81
C ILE A 8 40.16 42.82 -24.52
N LEU A 9 39.95 41.56 -24.21
CA LEU A 9 38.68 41.09 -23.65
C LEU A 9 38.81 41.02 -22.13
N THR A 10 38.40 42.13 -21.52
CA THR A 10 38.06 42.23 -20.10
C THR A 10 36.82 41.39 -19.84
N VAL A 11 36.95 40.30 -19.09
CA VAL A 11 35.80 39.68 -18.41
C VAL A 11 36.07 39.68 -16.92
N ALA A 12 35.22 40.42 -16.23
CA ALA A 12 35.23 40.64 -14.81
C ALA A 12 34.94 39.35 -14.04
N ARG A 13 35.89 38.99 -13.17
CA ARG A 13 35.72 38.64 -11.76
C ARG A 13 34.28 38.40 -11.27
N THR A 14 33.79 37.16 -11.38
CA THR A 14 32.84 36.57 -10.43
C THR A 14 32.72 35.06 -10.68
N GLY A 15 33.15 34.22 -9.73
CA GLY A 15 32.86 32.78 -9.81
C GLY A 15 33.83 31.79 -9.16
N SER A 16 34.93 32.20 -8.52
CA SER A 16 35.97 31.27 -8.02
C SER A 16 35.63 30.52 -6.71
N ARG A 17 34.37 30.45 -6.28
CA ARG A 17 33.97 29.75 -5.04
C ARG A 17 33.26 28.41 -5.21
N VAL A 18 32.99 27.96 -6.44
CA VAL A 18 32.20 26.72 -6.65
C VAL A 18 33.05 25.52 -7.08
N VAL A 19 34.31 25.71 -7.49
CA VAL A 19 35.14 24.61 -8.02
C VAL A 19 35.91 23.83 -6.95
N ARG A 20 35.92 24.28 -5.68
CA ARG A 20 36.68 23.61 -4.60
C ARG A 20 35.89 22.58 -3.79
N TYR A 21 34.65 22.27 -4.18
CA TYR A 21 33.81 21.26 -3.51
C TYR A 21 33.78 19.89 -4.19
N LEU A 22 34.46 19.71 -5.32
CA LEU A 22 34.48 18.43 -6.07
C LEU A 22 35.72 17.57 -5.84
N ILE A 23 36.62 17.94 -4.93
CA ILE A 23 37.76 17.11 -4.55
C ILE A 23 37.85 17.10 -3.02
N ARG A 24 36.97 16.32 -2.39
CA ARG A 24 37.09 15.97 -0.97
C ARG A 24 37.66 14.56 -0.89
N PRO A 25 38.90 14.38 -0.39
CA PRO A 25 39.45 13.05 -0.17
C PRO A 25 38.70 12.34 0.96
N ALA A 26 38.31 11.09 0.70
CA ALA A 26 37.69 10.20 1.66
C ALA A 26 38.56 10.10 2.92
N HIS A 27 38.04 10.57 4.06
CA HIS A 27 38.66 10.33 5.35
C HIS A 27 38.53 8.84 5.68
N ARG A 28 39.66 8.13 5.56
CA ARG A 28 39.86 6.76 6.06
C ARG A 28 39.98 6.85 7.57
N GLY A 29 38.89 6.61 8.28
CA GLY A 29 38.90 6.28 9.70
C GLY A 29 39.36 4.82 9.90
N PRO A 30 39.94 4.48 11.06
CA PRO A 30 40.55 3.17 11.30
C PRO A 30 39.51 2.05 11.20
N GLY A 31 39.90 0.99 10.48
CA GLY A 31 39.04 -0.12 10.09
C GLY A 31 38.45 -0.86 11.28
N ASP A 32 37.12 -0.92 11.28
CA ASP A 32 36.35 -1.87 12.09
C ASP A 32 36.15 -3.12 11.23
N VAL A 33 36.78 -4.22 11.65
CA VAL A 33 36.80 -5.54 10.98
C VAL A 33 35.43 -6.23 10.99
N ASN A 34 34.38 -5.59 11.52
CA ASN A 34 33.01 -6.09 11.59
C ASN A 34 32.14 -5.78 10.36
N GLN A 35 32.66 -5.13 9.32
CA GLN A 35 31.87 -4.75 8.13
C GLN A 35 31.84 -5.78 6.98
N LEU A 36 32.49 -6.94 7.12
CA LEU A 36 32.54 -7.98 6.08
C LEU A 36 31.34 -8.95 6.06
N GLY A 37 30.28 -8.65 6.81
CA GLY A 37 29.04 -9.45 6.85
C GLY A 37 27.75 -8.63 6.77
N HIS A 38 27.82 -7.39 6.27
CA HIS A 38 26.66 -6.49 6.23
C HIS A 38 25.84 -6.71 4.96
N ASP A 39 24.75 -7.47 5.11
CA ASP A 39 23.74 -7.64 4.08
C ASP A 39 22.93 -6.33 3.93
N PRO A 40 22.94 -5.65 2.77
CA PRO A 40 22.21 -4.40 2.54
C PRO A 40 20.68 -4.54 2.63
N TRP A 41 20.14 -5.76 2.74
CA TRP A 41 18.71 -6.01 2.94
C TRP A 41 18.26 -5.94 4.41
N LEU A 42 19.19 -5.88 5.36
CA LEU A 42 18.89 -5.63 6.77
C LEU A 42 19.14 -4.15 7.05
N THR A 43 18.11 -3.33 6.95
CA THR A 43 18.20 -1.93 7.38
C THR A 43 18.47 -1.90 8.89
N PRO A 44 19.58 -1.32 9.36
CA PRO A 44 19.83 -1.17 10.78
C PRO A 44 18.88 -0.12 11.32
N GLN A 45 17.96 -0.52 12.20
CA GLN A 45 17.17 0.41 12.98
C GLN A 45 18.09 1.08 14.00
N PRO A 46 18.23 2.42 14.00
CA PRO A 46 19.04 3.10 14.99
C PRO A 46 18.31 3.06 16.34
N GLY A 47 18.79 2.22 17.26
CA GLY A 47 18.31 2.20 18.65
C GLY A 47 17.88 0.81 19.15
N THR A 48 18.75 -0.19 19.02
CA THR A 48 18.59 -1.47 19.73
C THR A 48 18.77 -1.25 21.24
N GLY A 49 17.67 -1.36 22.00
CA GLY A 49 17.75 -1.47 23.46
C GLY A 49 16.62 -0.84 24.28
N ARG A 50 15.33 -0.99 23.91
CA ARG A 50 14.22 -0.63 24.81
C ARG A 50 13.23 -1.77 25.05
N PRO A 51 12.82 -2.02 26.31
CA PRO A 51 11.90 -3.10 26.72
C PRO A 51 10.48 -2.99 26.13
N ASP A 52 10.16 -1.89 25.45
CA ASP A 52 8.88 -1.68 24.78
C ASP A 52 8.70 -2.54 23.52
N GLU A 53 9.78 -2.94 22.84
CA GLU A 53 9.66 -3.80 21.65
C GLU A 53 9.23 -5.22 22.01
N LEU A 54 9.79 -5.79 23.09
CA LEU A 54 9.40 -7.10 23.61
C LEU A 54 7.93 -7.11 24.05
N ARG A 55 7.46 -6.02 24.67
CA ARG A 55 6.05 -5.88 25.08
C ARG A 55 5.11 -5.75 23.87
N ARG A 56 5.55 -5.10 22.79
CA ARG A 56 4.81 -5.03 21.51
C ARG A 56 4.85 -6.34 20.73
N GLN A 57 5.87 -7.17 20.93
CA GLN A 57 5.97 -8.50 20.33
C GLN A 57 5.07 -9.50 21.06
N ALA A 58 5.00 -9.43 22.39
CA ALA A 58 4.10 -10.22 23.22
C ALA A 58 2.61 -9.92 22.95
N THR A 59 2.23 -8.64 22.77
CA THR A 59 0.86 -8.27 22.41
C THR A 59 0.47 -8.68 20.98
N ARG A 60 1.45 -8.73 20.05
CA ARG A 60 1.27 -9.25 18.69
C ARG A 60 1.01 -10.76 18.67
N LEU A 61 1.75 -11.53 19.49
CA LEU A 61 1.52 -12.97 19.67
C LEU A 61 0.16 -13.25 20.35
N ALA A 62 -0.21 -12.46 21.36
CA ALA A 62 -1.50 -12.58 22.03
C ALA A 62 -2.69 -12.29 21.10
N ARG A 63 -2.59 -11.29 20.21
CA ARG A 63 -3.64 -10.97 19.23
C ARG A 63 -3.75 -12.03 18.12
N ARG A 64 -2.64 -12.58 17.64
CA ARG A 64 -2.64 -13.73 16.71
C ARG A 64 -3.27 -14.98 17.36
N GLY A 65 -3.01 -15.22 18.65
CA GLY A 65 -3.60 -16.33 19.40
C GLY A 65 -5.13 -16.26 19.55
N VAL A 66 -5.69 -15.05 19.72
CA VAL A 66 -7.15 -14.86 19.86
C VAL A 66 -7.90 -15.09 18.54
N GLY A 67 -7.31 -14.69 17.40
CA GLY A 67 -7.90 -14.93 16.07
C GLY A 67 -7.92 -16.40 15.67
N LEU A 68 -6.82 -17.12 15.94
CA LEU A 68 -6.72 -18.57 15.76
C LEU A 68 -7.64 -19.33 16.72
N GLY A 69 -7.69 -18.94 17.99
CA GLY A 69 -8.55 -19.55 19.00
C GLY A 69 -10.05 -19.45 18.66
N LYS A 70 -10.49 -18.35 18.06
CA LYS A 70 -11.89 -18.17 17.65
C LYS A 70 -12.25 -19.05 16.44
N LEU A 71 -11.31 -19.28 15.52
CA LEU A 71 -11.51 -20.16 14.35
C LEU A 71 -11.50 -21.64 14.74
N THR A 72 -10.60 -22.05 15.64
CA THR A 72 -10.59 -23.42 16.17
C THR A 72 -11.84 -23.70 16.99
N LEU A 73 -12.28 -22.76 17.83
CA LEU A 73 -13.50 -22.91 18.61
C LEU A 73 -14.73 -23.00 17.71
N GLN A 74 -14.81 -22.18 16.65
CA GLN A 74 -15.92 -22.23 15.71
C GLN A 74 -15.91 -23.50 14.84
N GLY A 75 -14.74 -24.01 14.45
CA GLY A 75 -14.60 -25.27 13.73
C GLY A 75 -15.00 -26.48 14.56
N VAL A 76 -14.56 -26.54 15.82
CA VAL A 76 -14.93 -27.61 16.77
C VAL A 76 -16.43 -27.56 17.07
N LEU A 77 -17.01 -26.37 17.25
CA LEU A 77 -18.44 -26.22 17.52
C LEU A 77 -19.29 -26.64 16.31
N GLY A 78 -18.85 -26.34 15.09
CA GLY A 78 -19.50 -26.81 13.86
C GLY A 78 -19.42 -28.34 13.71
N ALA A 79 -18.26 -28.93 13.97
CA ALA A 79 -18.07 -30.38 13.92
C ALA A 79 -18.93 -31.12 14.95
N PHE A 80 -19.09 -30.56 16.15
CA PHE A 80 -19.88 -31.15 17.23
C PHE A 80 -21.38 -31.20 16.93
N VAL A 81 -21.88 -30.33 16.05
CA VAL A 81 -23.29 -30.33 15.62
C VAL A 81 -23.51 -31.23 14.39
N ILE A 82 -22.57 -31.22 13.44
CA ILE A 82 -22.70 -31.96 12.18
C ILE A 82 -22.49 -33.47 12.38
N PHE A 83 -21.55 -33.86 13.24
CA PHE A 83 -21.23 -35.26 13.52
C PHE A 83 -22.41 -36.08 14.07
N PRO A 84 -23.13 -35.64 15.12
CA PRO A 84 -24.29 -36.39 15.62
C PRO A 84 -25.45 -36.40 14.62
N LEU A 85 -25.65 -35.34 13.83
CA LEU A 85 -26.67 -35.31 12.77
C LEU A 85 -26.39 -36.35 11.68
N LEU A 86 -25.13 -36.47 11.23
CA LEU A 86 -24.72 -37.49 10.27
C LEU A 86 -24.93 -38.90 10.82
N LEU A 87 -24.66 -39.11 12.11
CA LEU A 87 -24.85 -40.41 12.77
C LEU A 87 -26.34 -40.77 12.88
N ILE A 88 -27.18 -39.82 13.29
CA ILE A 88 -28.64 -40.01 13.39
C ILE A 88 -29.24 -40.26 12.00
N PHE A 89 -28.95 -39.44 11.00
CA PHE A 89 -29.50 -39.63 9.66
C PHE A 89 -28.95 -40.88 8.97
N GLY A 90 -27.70 -41.28 9.24
CA GLY A 90 -27.11 -42.51 8.71
C GLY A 90 -27.83 -43.75 9.25
N VAL A 91 -28.15 -43.76 10.55
CA VAL A 91 -28.94 -44.82 11.17
C VAL A 91 -30.37 -44.85 10.62
N LEU A 92 -31.05 -43.70 10.52
CA LEU A 92 -32.41 -43.62 9.96
C LEU A 92 -32.48 -44.08 8.50
N LEU A 93 -31.45 -43.80 7.70
CA LEU A 93 -31.36 -44.29 6.31
C LEU A 93 -31.19 -45.81 6.26
N ALA A 94 -30.36 -46.39 7.14
CA ALA A 94 -30.19 -47.84 7.23
C ALA A 94 -31.46 -48.58 7.66
N LEU A 95 -32.38 -47.90 8.35
CA LEU A 95 -33.71 -48.38 8.72
C LEU A 95 -34.76 -48.24 7.59
N GLY A 96 -34.37 -47.77 6.40
CA GLY A 96 -35.23 -47.71 5.21
C GLY A 96 -36.08 -46.44 5.09
N PHE A 97 -35.77 -45.40 5.86
CA PHE A 97 -36.53 -44.14 5.82
C PHE A 97 -36.03 -43.25 4.66
N GLU A 98 -36.70 -43.30 3.51
CA GLU A 98 -36.31 -42.56 2.29
C GLU A 98 -36.02 -41.05 2.48
N PRO A 99 -36.82 -40.25 3.22
CA PRO A 99 -36.52 -38.83 3.39
C PRO A 99 -35.26 -38.56 4.24
N ALA A 100 -34.77 -39.56 5.00
CA ALA A 100 -33.52 -39.44 5.74
C ALA A 100 -32.31 -39.37 4.81
N GLY A 101 -32.36 -39.98 3.62
CA GLY A 101 -31.29 -39.92 2.63
C GLY A 101 -31.11 -38.51 2.06
N TRP A 102 -32.22 -37.80 1.81
CA TRP A 102 -32.20 -36.40 1.38
C TRP A 102 -31.66 -35.48 2.47
N LEU A 103 -32.08 -35.68 3.72
CA LEU A 103 -31.56 -34.91 4.87
C LEU A 103 -30.07 -35.18 5.12
N LEU A 104 -29.62 -36.42 4.90
CA LEU A 104 -28.19 -36.78 4.96
C LEU A 104 -27.40 -36.10 3.84
N GLY A 105 -27.93 -36.08 2.62
CA GLY A 105 -27.31 -35.36 1.50
C GLY A 105 -27.19 -33.85 1.76
N ILE A 106 -28.24 -33.22 2.28
CA ILE A 106 -28.24 -31.80 2.63
C ILE A 106 -27.25 -31.50 3.76
N THR A 107 -27.20 -32.32 4.81
CA THR A 107 -26.24 -32.14 5.91
C THR A 107 -24.80 -32.32 5.46
N LEU A 108 -24.54 -33.28 4.55
CA LEU A 108 -23.22 -33.45 3.93
C LEU A 108 -22.83 -32.23 3.07
N LEU A 109 -23.77 -31.70 2.29
CA LEU A 109 -23.55 -30.50 1.47
C LEU A 109 -23.25 -29.27 2.35
N LEU A 110 -24.01 -29.07 3.43
CA LEU A 110 -23.75 -27.99 4.39
C LEU A 110 -22.39 -28.16 5.08
N GLY A 111 -22.02 -29.39 5.43
CA GLY A 111 -20.69 -29.71 5.98
C GLY A 111 -19.57 -29.38 5.02
N LEU A 112 -19.71 -29.78 3.75
CA LEU A 112 -18.75 -29.48 2.69
C LEU A 112 -18.64 -27.98 2.43
N LEU A 113 -19.76 -27.27 2.38
CA LEU A 113 -19.79 -25.82 2.20
C LEU A 113 -19.16 -25.08 3.38
N GLY A 114 -19.37 -25.58 4.61
CA GLY A 114 -18.69 -25.12 5.81
C GLY A 114 -17.18 -25.30 5.72
N LEU A 115 -16.72 -26.48 5.29
CA LEU A 115 -15.31 -26.83 5.14
C LEU A 115 -14.63 -26.00 4.04
N ILE A 116 -15.30 -25.80 2.90
CA ILE A 116 -14.83 -24.90 1.84
C ILE A 116 -14.74 -23.47 2.36
N ARG A 117 -15.73 -22.99 3.12
CA ARG A 117 -15.73 -21.63 3.66
C ARG A 117 -14.64 -21.42 4.72
N THR A 118 -14.37 -22.43 5.57
CA THR A 118 -13.26 -22.37 6.53
C THR A 118 -11.92 -22.48 5.83
N ALA A 119 -11.79 -23.33 4.81
CA ALA A 119 -10.58 -23.43 3.99
C ALA A 119 -10.31 -22.12 3.24
N VAL A 120 -11.32 -21.49 2.62
CA VAL A 120 -11.19 -20.17 1.97
C VAL A 120 -10.85 -19.07 2.97
N ARG A 121 -11.40 -19.12 4.19
CA ARG A 121 -11.02 -18.16 5.25
C ARG A 121 -9.61 -18.41 5.76
N ALA A 122 -9.20 -19.67 5.92
CA ALA A 122 -7.86 -20.05 6.36
C ALA A 122 -6.82 -19.70 5.30
N THR A 123 -7.09 -19.95 4.02
CA THR A 123 -6.22 -19.52 2.92
C THR A 123 -6.23 -18.00 2.79
N ARG A 124 -7.34 -17.31 3.02
CA ARG A 124 -7.34 -15.83 3.12
C ARG A 124 -6.60 -15.30 4.33
N LEU A 125 -6.43 -16.06 5.40
CA LEU A 125 -5.64 -15.66 6.58
C LEU A 125 -4.16 -16.03 6.42
N MET A 126 -3.85 -17.13 5.74
CA MET A 126 -2.49 -17.54 5.40
C MET A 126 -1.92 -16.73 4.22
N ASN A 127 -2.77 -16.36 3.27
CA ASN A 127 -2.46 -15.48 2.13
C ASN A 127 -2.97 -14.05 2.35
N ALA A 128 -3.48 -13.71 3.55
CA ALA A 128 -3.62 -12.30 3.90
C ALA A 128 -2.19 -11.79 3.94
N PRO A 129 -1.77 -10.88 3.03
CA PRO A 129 -0.55 -10.15 3.29
C PRO A 129 -0.76 -9.50 4.65
N ASP A 130 0.18 -9.74 5.58
CA ASP A 130 0.15 -9.18 6.93
C ASP A 130 -0.26 -7.71 6.79
N GLU A 131 -1.47 -7.31 7.25
CA GLU A 131 -1.91 -5.92 7.08
C GLU A 131 -0.95 -4.96 7.80
N ASP A 132 -0.22 -5.45 8.80
CA ASP A 132 0.88 -4.77 9.48
C ASP A 132 2.23 -4.88 8.74
N ALA A 133 2.48 -5.92 7.93
CA ALA A 133 3.63 -5.93 7.01
C ALA A 133 3.32 -5.03 5.81
N LEU A 134 2.10 -4.92 5.33
CA LEU A 134 1.70 -3.86 4.41
C LEU A 134 1.72 -2.50 5.10
N ALA A 135 1.41 -2.34 6.39
CA ALA A 135 1.58 -1.06 7.08
C ALA A 135 3.07 -0.68 7.26
N ASN A 136 3.94 -1.67 7.51
CA ASN A 136 5.39 -1.49 7.72
C ASN A 136 6.22 -1.56 6.41
N THR A 137 5.68 -2.12 5.32
CA THR A 137 6.29 -2.17 3.96
C THR A 137 5.67 -1.12 3.03
N SER A 138 4.42 -0.67 3.27
CA SER A 138 3.91 0.61 2.76
C SER A 138 4.54 1.81 3.49
N THR A 139 5.37 1.54 4.49
CA THR A 139 6.44 2.42 4.95
C THR A 139 7.80 1.93 4.43
N ALA A 140 7.90 1.59 3.15
CA ALA A 140 9.02 2.16 2.38
C ALA A 140 8.94 3.66 2.67
N ALA A 141 9.78 4.14 3.58
CA ALA A 141 9.52 5.37 4.33
C ALA A 141 9.14 6.47 3.35
N LEU A 142 7.83 6.81 3.27
CA LEU A 142 7.41 7.88 2.37
C LEU A 142 8.32 9.07 2.67
N PRO A 143 8.84 9.75 1.63
CA PRO A 143 9.56 11.00 1.79
C PRO A 143 8.81 11.88 2.79
N ALA A 144 9.54 12.54 3.71
CA ALA A 144 8.93 13.29 4.81
C ALA A 144 7.84 14.27 4.32
N ASP A 145 8.07 14.88 3.16
CA ASP A 145 7.14 15.80 2.49
C ASP A 145 5.84 15.10 2.08
N LEU A 146 5.91 13.92 1.46
CA LEU A 146 4.72 13.15 1.07
C LEU A 146 3.96 12.62 2.28
N ARG A 147 4.67 12.30 3.38
CA ARG A 147 4.02 11.92 4.65
C ARG A 147 3.28 13.10 5.27
N ALA A 148 3.84 14.31 5.19
CA ALA A 148 3.15 15.52 5.64
C ALA A 148 1.88 15.76 4.81
N ASP A 149 1.94 15.54 3.49
CA ASP A 149 0.82 15.69 2.57
C ASP A 149 -0.30 14.69 2.86
N GLU A 150 0.05 13.41 3.04
CA GLU A 150 -0.89 12.38 3.44
C GLU A 150 -1.52 12.70 4.79
N THR A 151 -0.74 13.18 5.76
CA THR A 151 -1.24 13.54 7.09
C THR A 151 -2.21 14.72 7.02
N SER A 152 -1.90 15.73 6.20
CA SER A 152 -2.77 16.88 5.95
C SER A 152 -4.09 16.45 5.31
N LEU A 153 -4.02 15.63 4.26
CA LEU A 153 -5.19 15.09 3.56
C LEU A 153 -6.11 14.30 4.50
N LEU A 154 -5.54 13.43 5.34
CA LEU A 154 -6.31 12.68 6.35
C LEU A 154 -6.86 13.57 7.47
N GLY A 155 -6.16 14.68 7.78
CA GLY A 155 -6.66 15.74 8.66
C GLY A 155 -7.90 16.42 8.09
N THR A 156 -7.89 16.75 6.79
CA THR A 156 -9.03 17.30 6.06
C THR A 156 -10.20 16.32 6.05
N LEU A 157 -9.95 15.03 5.82
CA LEU A 157 -10.98 14.00 5.89
C LEU A 157 -11.71 14.00 7.23
N ARG A 158 -10.97 13.91 8.33
CA ARG A 158 -11.55 13.88 9.70
C ARG A 158 -12.34 15.15 10.03
N THR A 159 -11.88 16.29 9.55
CA THR A 159 -12.53 17.59 9.81
C THR A 159 -13.82 17.76 9.02
N HIS A 160 -13.88 17.27 7.77
CA HIS A 160 -15.00 17.53 6.86
C HIS A 160 -15.99 16.37 6.74
N GLU A 161 -15.63 15.16 7.17
CA GLU A 161 -16.47 13.96 7.05
C GLU A 161 -17.89 14.16 7.61
N ARG A 162 -18.02 14.73 8.80
CA ARG A 162 -19.32 14.88 9.47
C ARG A 162 -20.15 16.07 8.96
N ALA A 163 -19.49 17.06 8.36
CA ALA A 163 -20.13 18.28 7.88
C ALA A 163 -20.84 18.07 6.53
N LEU A 164 -20.46 17.04 5.76
CA LEU A 164 -21.03 16.76 4.45
C LEU A 164 -22.29 15.89 4.52
N PRO A 165 -23.26 16.10 3.62
CA PRO A 165 -24.40 15.20 3.43
C PRO A 165 -23.96 13.78 3.06
N PRO A 166 -24.80 12.75 3.29
CA PRO A 166 -24.41 11.35 3.11
C PRO A 166 -23.89 10.99 1.72
N ALA A 167 -24.50 11.50 0.65
CA ALA A 167 -24.09 11.21 -0.73
C ALA A 167 -22.70 11.82 -1.04
N SER A 168 -22.53 13.10 -0.72
CA SER A 168 -21.26 13.83 -0.88
C SER A 168 -20.13 13.27 -0.02
N ARG A 169 -20.47 12.70 1.15
CA ARG A 169 -19.50 12.04 2.03
C ARG A 169 -18.89 10.79 1.40
N VAL A 170 -19.69 10.00 0.69
CA VAL A 170 -19.18 8.79 0.00
C VAL A 170 -18.22 9.18 -1.12
N ALA A 171 -18.60 10.14 -1.95
CA ALA A 171 -17.73 10.67 -3.01
C ALA A 171 -16.42 11.23 -2.42
N PHE A 172 -16.52 12.03 -1.35
CA PHE A 172 -15.34 12.60 -0.69
C PHE A 172 -14.39 11.53 -0.13
N HIS A 173 -14.92 10.48 0.51
CA HIS A 173 -14.10 9.35 0.98
C HIS A 173 -13.41 8.64 -0.19
N ALA A 174 -14.12 8.38 -1.29
CA ALA A 174 -13.54 7.74 -2.47
C ALA A 174 -12.40 8.59 -3.06
N THR A 175 -12.61 9.90 -3.23
CA THR A 175 -11.59 10.84 -3.72
C THR A 175 -10.37 10.87 -2.79
N VAL A 176 -10.56 10.90 -1.47
CA VAL A 176 -9.43 10.91 -0.51
C VAL A 176 -8.64 9.61 -0.56
N ILE A 177 -9.31 8.46 -0.65
CA ILE A 177 -8.65 7.15 -0.79
C ILE A 177 -7.86 7.10 -2.10
N ALA A 178 -8.46 7.48 -3.22
CA ALA A 178 -7.80 7.52 -4.52
C ALA A 178 -6.57 8.45 -4.50
N THR A 179 -6.68 9.62 -3.88
CA THR A 179 -5.58 10.59 -3.79
C THR A 179 -4.45 10.07 -2.89
N ARG A 180 -4.78 9.46 -1.75
CA ARG A 180 -3.80 8.82 -0.86
C ARG A 180 -3.05 7.69 -1.58
N ASP A 181 -3.78 6.84 -2.29
CA ASP A 181 -3.18 5.71 -2.96
C ASP A 181 -2.32 6.18 -4.15
N ALA A 182 -2.73 7.24 -4.85
CA ALA A 182 -1.91 7.89 -5.86
C ALA A 182 -0.63 8.54 -5.28
N LEU A 183 -0.70 9.18 -4.10
CA LEU A 183 0.47 9.72 -3.39
C LEU A 183 1.49 8.61 -3.08
N ARG A 184 1.01 7.46 -2.62
CA ARG A 184 1.87 6.32 -2.28
C ARG A 184 2.52 5.69 -3.50
N VAL A 185 1.76 5.51 -4.58
CA VAL A 185 2.29 4.92 -5.82
C VAL A 185 3.26 5.87 -6.54
N SER A 186 3.08 7.18 -6.40
CA SER A 186 4.00 8.20 -6.95
C SER A 186 5.25 8.42 -6.10
N ALA A 187 5.28 7.98 -4.84
CA ALA A 187 6.42 8.16 -3.93
C ALA A 187 7.70 7.42 -4.36
N GLY A 188 7.58 6.36 -5.15
CA GLY A 188 8.71 5.55 -5.62
C GLY A 188 9.43 6.11 -6.85
N ASP A 189 9.00 7.24 -7.41
CA ASP A 189 9.61 7.81 -8.61
C ASP A 189 10.77 8.76 -8.26
N PRO A 190 12.02 8.46 -8.66
CA PRO A 190 13.14 9.38 -8.48
C PRO A 190 13.05 10.61 -9.38
N MET A 191 12.21 10.59 -10.42
CA MET A 191 11.99 11.73 -11.29
C MET A 191 10.73 12.50 -10.92
N LEU A 192 10.85 13.83 -10.80
CA LEU A 192 9.73 14.72 -10.56
C LEU A 192 8.83 14.75 -11.80
N ASN A 193 7.85 13.85 -11.85
CA ASN A 193 6.93 13.72 -12.98
C ASN A 193 5.69 14.60 -12.77
N ARG A 194 5.05 15.02 -13.87
CA ARG A 194 3.81 15.83 -13.87
C ARG A 194 2.73 15.19 -12.99
N ASP A 195 2.52 13.88 -13.10
CA ASP A 195 1.51 13.21 -12.28
C ASP A 195 1.80 13.29 -10.78
N ALA A 196 3.09 13.23 -10.38
CA ALA A 196 3.46 13.36 -8.97
C ALA A 196 3.29 14.80 -8.45
N PHE A 197 3.30 15.80 -9.35
CA PHE A 197 2.91 17.16 -9.02
C PHE A 197 1.39 17.27 -8.91
N ASP A 198 0.64 16.82 -9.91
CA ASP A 198 -0.83 16.85 -9.91
C ASP A 198 -1.43 16.16 -8.67
N VAL A 199 -0.86 15.02 -8.26
CA VAL A 199 -1.31 14.27 -7.06
C VAL A 199 -1.04 15.06 -5.77
N ARG A 200 0.12 15.74 -5.67
CA ARG A 200 0.44 16.58 -4.51
C ARG A 200 -0.41 17.83 -4.46
N GLN A 201 -0.66 18.45 -5.61
CA GLN A 201 -1.55 19.60 -5.73
C GLN A 201 -2.97 19.23 -5.31
N ALA A 202 -3.50 18.09 -5.80
CA ALA A 202 -4.81 17.61 -5.40
C ALA A 202 -4.93 17.39 -3.88
N ALA A 203 -3.89 16.84 -3.26
CA ALA A 203 -3.87 16.58 -1.82
C ALA A 203 -3.72 17.85 -0.96
N ARG A 204 -2.93 18.83 -1.41
CA ARG A 204 -2.61 20.05 -0.64
C ARG A 204 -3.59 21.19 -0.86
N GLU A 205 -4.07 21.34 -2.08
CA GLU A 205 -4.74 22.56 -2.55
C GLU A 205 -6.15 22.23 -3.05
N ASP A 206 -6.28 21.43 -4.12
CA ASP A 206 -7.57 21.30 -4.82
C ASP A 206 -8.69 20.73 -3.92
N ILE A 207 -8.42 19.67 -3.14
CA ILE A 207 -9.43 19.05 -2.26
C ILE A 207 -9.81 20.00 -1.09
N PRO A 208 -8.85 20.55 -0.32
CA PRO A 208 -9.17 21.54 0.70
C PRO A 208 -9.90 22.78 0.16
N GLU A 209 -9.45 23.34 -0.96
CA GLU A 209 -10.04 24.54 -1.58
C GLU A 209 -11.47 24.29 -2.07
N LEU A 210 -11.73 23.12 -2.67
CA LEU A 210 -13.07 22.69 -3.07
C LEU A 210 -14.02 22.65 -1.86
N LEU A 211 -13.56 22.10 -0.74
CA LEU A 211 -14.35 22.00 0.47
C LEU A 211 -14.56 23.35 1.16
N GLU A 212 -13.57 24.24 1.11
CA GLU A 212 -13.70 25.61 1.61
C GLU A 212 -14.70 26.39 0.75
N THR A 213 -14.58 26.30 -0.56
CA THR A 213 -15.51 26.92 -1.52
C THR A 213 -16.94 26.42 -1.28
N TYR A 214 -17.15 25.11 -1.14
CA TYR A 214 -18.46 24.54 -0.85
C TYR A 214 -19.07 25.07 0.46
N ARG A 215 -18.27 25.37 1.48
CA ARG A 215 -18.75 25.93 2.75
C ARG A 215 -19.19 27.39 2.65
N THR A 216 -18.66 28.13 1.68
CA THR A 216 -19.04 29.55 1.47
C THR A 216 -20.36 29.71 0.71
N VAL A 217 -20.81 28.66 0.02
CA VAL A 217 -22.06 28.68 -0.74
C VAL A 217 -23.22 28.08 0.08
N PRO A 218 -24.48 28.49 -0.18
CA PRO A 218 -25.63 27.90 0.48
C PRO A 218 -25.76 26.39 0.16
N PRO A 219 -26.18 25.55 1.13
CA PRO A 219 -26.39 24.12 0.91
C PRO A 219 -27.65 23.89 0.09
N THR A 220 -27.52 23.97 -1.22
CA THR A 220 -28.58 23.65 -2.20
C THR A 220 -28.27 22.34 -2.90
N PRO A 221 -29.27 21.60 -3.39
CA PRO A 221 -29.04 20.35 -4.12
C PRO A 221 -28.20 20.55 -5.39
N ALA A 222 -28.26 21.73 -6.02
CA ALA A 222 -27.43 22.05 -7.17
C ALA A 222 -25.94 22.17 -6.80
N ASN A 223 -25.64 22.88 -5.71
CA ASN A 223 -24.26 23.00 -5.20
C ASN A 223 -23.72 21.66 -4.70
N GLU A 224 -24.59 20.81 -4.13
CA GLU A 224 -24.21 19.46 -3.74
C GLU A 224 -23.85 18.58 -4.94
N ALA A 225 -24.66 18.63 -6.01
CA ALA A 225 -24.38 17.90 -7.24
C ALA A 225 -23.06 18.36 -7.89
N GLU A 226 -22.78 19.67 -7.86
CA GLU A 226 -21.54 20.21 -8.41
C GLU A 226 -20.32 19.80 -7.57
N LEU A 227 -20.42 19.79 -6.24
CA LEU A 227 -19.37 19.25 -5.37
C LEU A 227 -19.07 17.79 -5.71
N GLN A 228 -20.11 16.96 -5.83
CA GLN A 228 -19.95 15.54 -6.18
C GLN A 228 -19.30 15.36 -7.54
N ARG A 229 -19.69 16.17 -8.53
CA ARG A 229 -19.10 16.17 -9.86
C ARG A 229 -17.61 16.48 -9.81
N GLN A 230 -17.20 17.51 -9.07
CA GLN A 230 -15.79 17.91 -8.99
C GLN A 230 -14.95 16.89 -8.22
N LEU A 231 -15.49 16.31 -7.14
CA LEU A 231 -14.85 15.21 -6.42
C LEU A 231 -14.64 13.98 -7.32
N ALA A 232 -15.62 13.65 -8.17
CA ALA A 232 -15.52 12.55 -9.13
C ALA A 232 -14.45 12.80 -10.20
N LEU A 233 -14.28 14.04 -10.67
CA LEU A 233 -13.21 14.39 -11.62
C LEU A 233 -11.81 14.19 -11.01
N ILE A 234 -11.63 14.60 -9.75
CA ILE A 234 -10.37 14.38 -9.03
C ILE A 234 -10.15 12.87 -8.82
N GLU A 235 -11.17 12.14 -8.38
CA GLU A 235 -11.10 10.68 -8.18
C GLU A 235 -10.70 9.95 -9.47
N GLU A 236 -11.31 10.30 -10.61
CA GLU A 236 -11.02 9.69 -11.90
C GLU A 236 -9.57 9.95 -12.33
N ARG A 237 -9.09 11.19 -12.17
CA ARG A 237 -7.70 11.56 -12.48
C ARG A 237 -6.71 10.80 -11.60
N MET A 238 -6.94 10.74 -10.29
CA MET A 238 -6.07 10.01 -9.36
C MET A 238 -6.07 8.50 -9.67
N SER A 239 -7.23 7.94 -9.99
CA SER A 239 -7.37 6.54 -10.40
C SER A 239 -6.62 6.24 -11.70
N ALA A 240 -6.63 7.17 -12.66
CA ALA A 240 -5.84 7.05 -13.89
C ALA A 240 -4.34 7.03 -13.59
N VAL A 241 -3.85 7.94 -12.73
CA VAL A 241 -2.45 7.95 -12.30
C VAL A 241 -2.06 6.62 -11.65
N ILE A 242 -2.88 6.06 -10.77
CA ILE A 242 -2.62 4.75 -10.15
C ILE A 242 -2.49 3.66 -11.22
N ARG A 243 -3.43 3.59 -12.18
CA ARG A 243 -3.40 2.57 -13.24
C ARG A 243 -2.15 2.69 -14.11
N ASP A 244 -1.82 3.91 -14.55
CA ASP A 244 -0.68 4.17 -15.42
C ASP A 244 0.64 3.79 -14.73
N ARG A 245 0.75 4.10 -13.44
CA ARG A 245 1.92 3.78 -12.62
C ARG A 245 2.06 2.30 -12.36
N ASN A 246 0.98 1.62 -11.98
CA ASN A 246 1.00 0.17 -11.80
C ASN A 246 1.35 -0.55 -13.10
N ALA A 247 0.85 -0.08 -14.24
CA ALA A 247 1.21 -0.61 -15.55
C ALA A 247 2.70 -0.39 -15.86
N GLN A 248 3.27 0.78 -15.53
CA GLN A 248 4.69 1.06 -15.72
C GLN A 248 5.57 0.18 -14.82
N GLN A 249 5.22 0.03 -13.53
CA GLN A 249 5.94 -0.85 -12.61
C GLN A 249 5.90 -2.31 -13.08
N GLY A 250 4.75 -2.78 -13.57
CA GLY A 250 4.60 -4.12 -14.17
C GLY A 250 5.49 -4.31 -15.40
N ARG A 251 5.63 -3.30 -16.26
CA ARG A 251 6.56 -3.34 -17.41
C ARG A 251 8.02 -3.45 -16.97
N VAL A 252 8.43 -2.66 -15.98
CA VAL A 252 9.80 -2.70 -15.42
C VAL A 252 10.10 -4.06 -14.79
N LEU A 253 9.19 -4.59 -13.98
CA LEU A 253 9.34 -5.91 -13.36
C LEU A 253 9.45 -7.01 -14.42
N LYS A 254 8.60 -6.98 -15.45
CA LYS A 254 8.66 -7.94 -16.56
C LYS A 254 9.97 -7.84 -17.34
N ALA A 255 10.46 -6.63 -17.60
CA ALA A 255 11.75 -6.43 -18.26
C ALA A 255 12.90 -6.95 -17.41
N HIS A 256 12.88 -6.70 -16.10
CA HIS A 256 13.87 -7.24 -15.17
C HIS A 256 13.82 -8.77 -15.11
N GLY A 257 12.62 -9.36 -15.07
CA GLY A 257 12.43 -10.81 -15.13
C GLY A 257 13.07 -11.43 -16.37
N ARG A 258 12.83 -10.85 -17.56
CA ARG A 258 13.48 -11.31 -18.82
C ARG A 258 14.99 -11.17 -18.79
N TYR A 259 15.50 -10.07 -18.22
CA TYR A 259 16.95 -9.88 -18.08
C TYR A 259 17.57 -10.98 -17.20
N LEU A 260 16.95 -11.27 -16.06
CA LEU A 260 17.41 -12.34 -15.16
C LEU A 260 17.29 -13.71 -15.83
N GLU A 261 16.19 -13.96 -16.54
CA GLU A 261 15.98 -15.18 -17.31
C GLU A 261 17.11 -15.38 -18.32
N ASN A 262 17.37 -14.39 -19.19
CA ASN A 262 18.49 -14.48 -20.14
C ASN A 262 19.83 -14.68 -19.42
N LYS A 263 20.11 -13.92 -18.36
CA LYS A 263 21.40 -13.97 -17.64
C LYS A 263 21.67 -15.32 -16.97
N TYR A 264 20.65 -16.00 -16.44
CA TYR A 264 20.81 -17.21 -15.63
C TYR A 264 20.35 -18.49 -16.34
N LEU A 265 19.59 -18.40 -17.44
CA LEU A 265 19.14 -19.54 -18.24
C LEU A 265 19.82 -19.67 -19.61
N GLU A 266 20.60 -18.68 -20.08
CA GLU A 266 21.55 -18.95 -21.17
C GLU A 266 22.57 -19.99 -20.68
N LYS A 267 22.33 -21.25 -21.06
CA LYS A 267 23.31 -22.32 -20.94
C LYS A 267 24.60 -21.87 -21.64
N PRO A 268 25.79 -22.14 -21.07
CA PRO A 268 27.01 -22.04 -21.83
C PRO A 268 26.84 -22.93 -23.07
N GLU A 269 27.06 -22.34 -24.24
CA GLU A 269 27.23 -23.12 -25.47
C GLU A 269 28.27 -24.19 -25.15
N THR A 270 27.82 -25.43 -25.17
CA THR A 270 28.67 -26.61 -25.09
C THR A 270 29.58 -26.60 -26.32
N GLU A 271 30.81 -26.13 -26.13
CA GLU A 271 31.98 -26.59 -26.89
C GLU A 271 32.50 -27.90 -26.30
#